data_AF-A0A9E2PVA7-F1
#
_entry.id   AF-A0A9E2PVA7-F1
#
_cell.length_a   1.000
_cell.length_b   1.000
_cell.length_c   1.000
_cell.angle_alpha   90.00
_cell.angle_beta   90.00
_cell.angle_gamma   90.00
#
_symmetry.space_group_name_H-M   'P 1'
#
loop_
_entity.id
_entity.type
_entity.pdbx_description
1 polymer ?
#
loop_
_entity_poly.entity_id
_entity_poly.type
_entity_poly.pdbx_seq_one_letter_code
_entity_poly.pdbx_strand_id
1 'polypeptide(L)' 'MKTWIMILKAFGYIWLTLAVIVIFIGYAGVFWKEGFGALTELLSPFNVVGWITVFITLAPGLGALMLSEKLKSKRG' A
#
# COMPACT_ATOMS: atom_id res chain seq x y z
N MET A 1 1.59 25.29 -7.22
CA MET A 1 1.00 24.22 -8.07
C MET A 1 2.01 23.17 -8.55
N LYS A 2 3.21 23.49 -9.09
CA LYS A 2 4.16 22.44 -9.58
C LYS A 2 4.77 21.68 -8.40
N THR A 3 5.15 22.43 -7.36
CA THR A 3 5.70 21.90 -6.10
C THR A 3 4.73 20.95 -5.39
N TRP A 4 3.44 21.32 -5.29
CA TRP A 4 2.41 20.46 -4.69
C TRP A 4 2.23 19.12 -5.41
N ILE A 5 2.26 19.11 -6.75
CA ILE A 5 2.21 17.88 -7.53
C ILE A 5 3.43 17.00 -7.24
N MET A 6 4.61 17.61 -7.15
CA MET A 6 5.86 16.89 -6.85
C MET A 6 5.85 16.28 -5.45
N ILE A 7 5.36 17.04 -4.45
CA ILE A 7 5.22 16.57 -3.06
C ILE A 7 4.24 15.39 -2.98
N LEU A 8 3.05 15.50 -3.58
CA LEU A 8 2.05 14.42 -3.60
C LEU A 8 2.61 13.16 -4.27
N LYS A 9 3.33 13.33 -5.37
CA LYS A 9 3.96 12.22 -6.08
C LYS A 9 5.02 11.54 -5.22
N ALA A 10 5.93 12.31 -4.61
CA ALA A 10 6.97 11.78 -3.74
C ALA A 10 6.37 11.06 -2.52
N PHE A 11 5.39 11.69 -1.86
CA PHE A 11 4.65 11.08 -0.76
C PHE A 11 4.02 9.75 -1.17
N GLY A 12 3.35 9.70 -2.33
CA GLY A 12 2.72 8.49 -2.84
C GLY A 12 3.71 7.33 -3.01
N TYR A 13 4.87 7.57 -3.63
CA TYR A 13 5.91 6.54 -3.78
C TYR A 13 6.51 6.10 -2.44
N ILE A 14 6.84 7.04 -1.56
CA ILE A 14 7.40 6.73 -0.24
C ILE A 14 6.41 5.89 0.55
N TRP A 15 5.14 6.31 0.59
CA TRP A 15 4.09 5.61 1.34
C TRP A 15 3.88 4.19 0.82
N LEU A 16 3.73 4.01 -0.51
CA LEU A 16 3.55 2.68 -1.08
C LEU A 16 4.74 1.76 -0.82
N THR A 17 5.96 2.30 -0.92
CA THR A 17 7.18 1.52 -0.65
C THR A 17 7.19 1.04 0.80
N LEU A 18 6.93 1.93 1.75
CA LEU A 18 6.86 1.59 3.17
C LEU A 18 5.72 0.62 3.47
N ALA A 19 4.53 0.85 2.92
CA ALA A 19 3.38 -0.02 3.10
C ALA A 19 3.65 -1.44 2.63
N VAL A 20 4.23 -1.60 1.43
CA VAL A 20 4.60 -2.91 0.87
C VAL A 20 5.63 -3.60 1.77
N ILE A 21 6.68 -2.90 2.21
CA ILE A 21 7.67 -3.44 3.13
C ILE A 21 7.03 -3.93 4.43
N VAL A 22 6.16 -3.13 5.03
CA VAL A 22 5.46 -3.48 6.29
C VAL A 22 4.58 -4.73 6.09
N ILE A 23 3.85 -4.83 4.99
CA ILE A 23 3.02 -6.00 4.67
C ILE A 23 3.89 -7.26 4.57
N PHE A 24 5.01 -7.21 3.84
CA PHE A 24 5.93 -8.34 3.72
C PHE A 24 6.57 -8.73 5.04
N ILE A 25 6.98 -7.75 5.87
CA ILE A 25 7.50 -8.02 7.21
C ILE A 25 6.42 -8.70 8.07
N GLY A 26 5.17 -8.25 7.99
CA GLY A 26 4.04 -8.88 8.67
C GLY A 26 3.88 -10.35 8.27
N TYR A 27 3.88 -10.64 6.97
CA TYR A 27 3.80 -12.01 6.46
C TYR A 27 4.98 -12.88 6.87
N ALA A 28 6.21 -12.35 6.81
CA ALA A 28 7.40 -13.04 7.28
C ALA A 28 7.32 -13.33 8.80
N GLY A 29 6.78 -12.39 9.58
CA GLY A 29 6.54 -12.55 11.01
C GLY A 29 5.55 -13.66 11.33
N VAL A 30 4.42 -13.71 10.62
CA VAL A 30 3.42 -14.80 10.76
C VAL A 30 4.03 -16.13 10.36
N PHE A 31 4.74 -16.19 9.23
CA PHE A 31 5.43 -17.40 8.80
C PHE A 31 6.44 -17.90 9.84
N TRP A 32 7.23 -17.01 10.44
CA TRP A 32 8.24 -17.38 11.43
C TRP A 32 7.65 -17.84 12.76
N LYS A 33 6.54 -17.23 13.21
CA LYS A 33 5.95 -17.50 14.53
C LYS A 33 4.89 -18.59 14.52
N GLU A 34 4.09 -18.64 13.46
CA GLU A 34 2.88 -19.48 13.37
C GLU A 34 2.99 -20.53 12.25
N GLY A 35 4.02 -20.42 11.40
CA GLY A 35 4.31 -21.39 10.34
C GLY A 35 3.60 -21.11 9.02
N PHE A 36 3.80 -22.02 8.06
CA PHE A 36 3.26 -21.87 6.70
C PHE A 36 1.73 -21.95 6.64
N GLY A 37 1.10 -22.79 7.48
CA GLY A 37 -0.36 -22.94 7.52
C GLY A 37 -1.07 -21.63 7.84
N ALA A 38 -0.63 -20.94 8.90
CA ALA A 38 -1.16 -19.63 9.28
C ALA A 38 -0.96 -18.58 8.19
N LEU A 39 0.20 -18.59 7.50
CA LEU A 39 0.42 -17.70 6.36
C LEU A 39 -0.58 -17.98 5.22
N THR A 40 -0.85 -19.25 4.89
CA THR A 40 -1.82 -19.60 3.83
C THR A 40 -3.25 -19.24 4.20
N GLU A 41 -3.62 -19.34 5.47
CA GLU A 41 -4.92 -18.89 5.97
C GLU A 41 -5.03 -17.37 5.93
N LEU A 42 -3.97 -16.65 6.31
CA LEU A 42 -3.89 -15.20 6.24
C LEU A 42 -4.01 -14.69 4.80
N LEU A 43 -3.32 -15.35 3.86
CA LEU A 43 -3.34 -15.05 2.42
C LEU A 43 -4.54 -15.65 1.68
N SER A 44 -5.43 -16.34 2.38
CA SER A 44 -6.63 -16.93 1.79
C SER A 44 -7.47 -15.85 1.10
N PRO A 45 -8.01 -16.10 -0.11
CA PRO A 45 -8.93 -15.18 -0.75
C PRO A 45 -10.20 -14.95 0.08
N PHE A 46 -10.52 -15.84 1.02
CA PHE A 46 -11.65 -15.73 1.93
C PHE A 46 -11.36 -14.89 3.18
N ASN A 47 -10.09 -14.53 3.42
CA ASN A 47 -9.73 -13.61 4.51
C ASN A 47 -10.03 -12.15 4.11
N VAL A 48 -11.32 -11.82 4.03
CA VAL A 48 -11.81 -10.51 3.59
C VAL A 48 -11.24 -9.38 4.46
N VAL A 49 -11.08 -9.61 5.76
CA VAL A 49 -10.53 -8.61 6.70
C VAL A 49 -9.05 -8.33 6.41
N GLY A 50 -8.26 -9.37 6.12
CA GLY A 50 -6.86 -9.21 5.71
C GLY A 50 -6.73 -8.38 4.44
N TRP A 51 -7.54 -8.70 3.42
CA TRP A 51 -7.56 -7.95 2.17
C TRP A 51 -7.99 -6.50 2.34
N ILE A 52 -9.05 -6.24 3.12
CA ILE A 52 -9.49 -4.86 3.44
C ILE A 52 -8.36 -4.09 4.14
N THR A 53 -7.67 -4.71 5.09
CA THR A 53 -6.54 -4.09 5.78
C THR A 53 -5.46 -3.69 4.78
N VAL A 54 -5.04 -4.59 3.88
CA VAL A 54 -4.07 -4.29 2.82
C VAL A 54 -4.54 -3.12 1.94
N PHE A 55 -5.79 -3.13 1.50
CA PHE A 55 -6.33 -2.03 0.68
C PHE A 55 -6.32 -0.69 1.42
N ILE A 56 -6.74 -0.67 2.69
CA ILE A 56 -6.71 0.55 3.51
C ILE A 56 -5.27 1.04 3.69
N THR A 57 -4.30 0.15 3.92
CA THR A 57 -2.89 0.52 4.06
C THR A 57 -2.31 1.13 2.77
N LEU A 58 -2.67 0.59 1.60
CA LEU A 58 -2.19 1.07 0.30
C LEU A 58 -2.93 2.32 -0.20
N ALA A 59 -4.18 2.53 0.21
CA ALA A 59 -5.07 3.58 -0.30
C ALA A 59 -4.47 5.01 -0.25
N PRO A 60 -3.81 5.46 0.84
CA PRO A 60 -3.23 6.81 0.87
C PRO A 60 -2.17 7.04 -0.19
N GLY A 61 -1.31 6.05 -0.41
CA GLY A 61 -0.24 6.12 -1.41
C GLY A 61 -0.78 6.12 -2.83
N LEU A 62 -1.72 5.21 -3.14
CA LEU A 62 -2.40 5.16 -4.43
C LEU A 62 -3.19 6.44 -4.71
N GLY A 63 -3.96 6.91 -3.72
CA GLY A 63 -4.75 8.14 -3.83
C GLY A 63 -3.88 9.38 -4.07
N ALA A 64 -2.75 9.50 -3.39
CA ALA A 64 -1.81 10.60 -3.59
C ALA A 64 -1.20 10.58 -5.01
N LEU A 65 -0.83 9.41 -5.52
CA LEU A 65 -0.33 9.27 -6.89
C LEU A 65 -1.41 9.63 -7.94
N MET A 66 -2.60 9.05 -7.81
CA MET A 66 -3.73 9.34 -8.72
C MET A 66 -4.08 10.84 -8.74
N LEU A 67 -4.10 11.48 -7.57
CA LEU A 67 -4.35 12.92 -7.46
C LEU A 67 -3.22 13.73 -8.13
N SER A 68 -1.97 13.33 -7.91
CA SER A 68 -0.82 14.01 -8.52
C SER A 68 -0.87 13.96 -10.06
N GLU A 69 -1.28 12.81 -10.63
CA GLU A 69 -1.41 12.62 -12.06
C GLU A 69 -2.56 13.43 -12.65
N LYS A 70 -3.73 13.41 -11.99
CA LYS A 70 -4.90 14.21 -12.39
C LYS A 70 -4.60 15.70 -12.39
N LEU A 71 -3.87 16.19 -11.38
CA LEU A 71 -3.44 17.59 -11.30
C LEU A 71 -2.37 17.95 -12.35
N LYS A 72 -1.48 17.01 -12.69
CA LYS A 72 -0.49 17.20 -13.77
C LYS A 72 -1.18 17.27 -15.13
N SER A 73 -2.13 16.37 -15.41
CA SER A 73 -2.88 16.31 -16.66
C SER A 73 -3.74 17.56 -16.88
N LYS A 74 -4.38 18.11 -15.84
CA LYS A 74 -5.16 19.35 -15.94
C LYS A 74 -4.33 20.62 -16.18
N ARG A 75 -3.00 20.54 -16.08
CA ARG A 75 -2.10 21.69 -16.17
C ARG A 75 -1.21 21.68 -17.42
N GLY A 76 -1.12 20.54 -18.10
CA GLY A 76 -0.62 20.46 -19.47
C GLY A 76 -1.72 20.84 -20.44
#